data_AF-A0A166EZ51-F1
#
_entry.id   AF-A0A166EZ51-F1
#
_cell.length_a   1.000
_cell.length_b   1.000
_cell.length_c   1.000
_cell.angle_alpha   90.00
_cell.angle_beta   90.00
_cell.angle_gamma   90.00
#
_symmetry.space_group_name_H-M   'P 1'
#
loop_
_entity.id
_entity.type
_entity.pdbx_description
1 polymer ?
#
loop_
_entity_poly.entity_id
_entity_poly.type
_entity_poly.pdbx_seq_one_letter_code
_entity_poly.pdbx_strand_id
1 'polypeptide(L)'
;MPLPSYSTPATPTTPLAHVVDVFRPRKNRFRATAIALLSLVALSSYIVFFAGPSLSTAPLALRRQPHPDRPSAWQQFAMNYAAKYAGSAVDATEQRQHVVLDPAQELAALTAFMAALPQNVLPTSVDPAQPLDPQLVLDFDTRSPGASDEVVEVVHDAWHRNPVVLFTKSRSSVSRELKAYIDALNLKPAQTVFDVDERDDTSVLIPILYRLTGATELPILLVGGHYVGDMDAVRSLQQSGELKSLVTSAGATVDGRRRKKGRNH
;
A
#
# COMPACT_ATOMS: atom_id res chain seq x y z
N MET A 1 42.68 7.37 -68.32
CA MET A 1 44.14 7.28 -68.06
C MET A 1 44.44 7.94 -66.72
N PRO A 2 45.42 7.41 -65.97
CA PRO A 2 45.50 7.44 -64.51
C PRO A 2 46.43 8.54 -63.95
N LEU A 3 46.45 8.62 -62.61
CA LEU A 3 47.23 9.49 -61.71
C LEU A 3 48.73 9.65 -62.06
N PRO A 4 49.40 10.60 -61.39
CA PRO A 4 50.45 10.15 -60.49
C PRO A 4 50.40 10.75 -59.08
N SER A 5 50.70 9.86 -58.14
CA SER A 5 51.01 10.00 -56.72
C SER A 5 52.44 10.47 -56.45
N TYR A 6 52.71 10.87 -55.19
CA TYR A 6 53.97 10.95 -54.39
C TYR A 6 53.99 12.30 -53.65
N SER A 7 54.35 12.49 -52.38
CA SER A 7 54.59 11.64 -51.20
C SER A 7 54.77 12.60 -50.00
N THR A 8 54.52 12.09 -48.80
CA THR A 8 54.70 12.71 -47.47
C THR A 8 56.10 13.26 -47.18
N PRO A 9 56.21 14.13 -46.16
CA PRO A 9 57.05 13.74 -45.03
C PRO A 9 56.39 13.97 -43.66
N ALA A 10 57.07 13.42 -42.65
CA ALA A 10 56.60 13.00 -41.35
C ALA A 10 56.47 14.08 -40.26
N THR A 11 55.77 13.65 -39.21
CA THR A 11 55.53 14.19 -37.85
C THR A 11 56.71 14.87 -37.14
N PRO A 12 56.41 15.67 -36.09
CA PRO A 12 56.63 15.10 -34.76
C PRO A 12 55.46 15.25 -33.78
N THR A 13 55.37 14.25 -32.93
CA THR A 13 54.69 14.12 -31.63
C THR A 13 54.91 15.31 -30.70
N THR A 14 53.88 15.76 -29.97
CA THR A 14 53.75 15.55 -28.51
C THR A 14 52.49 16.21 -27.93
N PRO A 15 51.95 15.67 -26.81
CA PRO A 15 50.67 16.00 -26.22
C PRO A 15 50.80 17.14 -25.20
N LEU A 16 49.65 17.62 -24.67
CA LEU A 16 49.46 18.54 -23.52
C LEU A 16 48.90 19.93 -23.88
N ALA A 17 47.62 19.98 -24.23
CA ALA A 17 46.79 21.18 -24.00
C ALA A 17 45.29 20.81 -23.94
N HIS A 18 44.93 19.80 -23.15
CA HIS A 18 43.54 19.44 -22.85
C HIS A 18 43.25 19.54 -21.35
N VAL A 19 43.66 20.61 -20.67
CA VAL A 19 43.23 20.83 -19.27
C VAL A 19 43.18 22.32 -18.92
N VAL A 20 42.42 23.15 -19.64
CA VAL A 20 41.92 24.40 -19.05
C VAL A 20 40.59 24.79 -19.70
N ASP A 21 39.51 24.04 -19.42
CA ASP A 21 38.15 24.58 -19.57
C ASP A 21 37.06 23.82 -18.78
N VAL A 22 37.43 23.14 -17.69
CA VAL A 22 36.50 22.34 -16.86
C VAL A 22 36.33 22.94 -15.45
N PHE A 23 36.43 24.27 -15.30
CA PHE A 23 36.10 24.92 -14.01
C PHE A 23 35.27 26.18 -14.18
N ARG A 24 34.07 26.01 -14.74
CA ARG A 24 32.89 26.79 -14.32
C ARG A 24 31.92 25.89 -13.55
N PRO A 25 32.04 25.77 -12.22
CA PRO A 25 31.04 25.06 -11.45
C PRO A 25 29.83 25.96 -11.18
N ARG A 26 28.79 25.81 -12.00
CA ARG A 26 27.40 25.87 -11.54
C ARG A 26 27.23 24.83 -10.42
N LYS A 27 27.23 25.21 -9.14
CA LYS A 27 26.64 24.41 -8.02
C LYS A 27 26.80 25.10 -6.66
N ASN A 28 25.85 25.98 -6.30
CA ASN A 28 25.82 26.59 -4.97
C ASN A 28 25.30 25.65 -3.86
N ARG A 29 24.67 24.52 -4.22
CA ARG A 29 24.05 23.61 -3.24
C ARG A 29 25.06 22.73 -2.48
N PHE A 30 26.18 22.39 -3.11
CA PHE A 30 27.23 21.55 -2.50
C PHE A 30 28.08 22.32 -1.47
N ARG A 31 28.20 23.64 -1.64
CA ARG A 31 28.87 24.51 -0.65
C ARG A 31 28.06 24.60 0.64
N ALA A 32 26.74 24.73 0.53
CA ALA A 32 25.86 24.80 1.70
C ALA A 32 25.87 23.51 2.52
N THR A 33 25.84 22.33 1.88
CA THR A 33 25.91 21.04 2.58
C THR A 33 27.27 20.84 3.24
N ALA A 34 28.36 21.25 2.60
CA ALA A 34 29.70 21.16 3.18
C ALA A 34 29.85 22.06 4.41
N ILE A 35 29.33 23.30 4.36
CA ILE A 35 29.34 24.22 5.51
C ILE A 35 28.48 23.68 6.66
N ALA A 36 27.29 23.14 6.36
CA ALA A 36 26.43 22.55 7.39
C ALA A 36 27.11 21.38 8.10
N LEU A 37 27.75 20.48 7.35
CA LEU A 37 28.46 19.32 7.91
C LEU A 37 29.66 19.75 8.76
N LEU A 38 30.42 20.76 8.31
CA LEU A 38 31.55 21.32 9.06
C LEU A 38 31.09 22.01 10.36
N SER A 39 29.96 22.73 10.32
CA SER A 39 29.35 23.32 11.52
C SER A 39 28.88 22.28 12.53
N LEU A 40 28.32 21.15 12.06
CA LEU A 40 27.88 20.05 12.93
C LEU A 40 29.06 19.36 13.62
N VAL A 41 30.16 19.13 12.89
CA VAL A 41 31.40 18.57 13.45
C VAL A 41 32.03 19.53 14.47
N ALA A 42 32.05 20.84 14.18
CA ALA A 42 32.55 21.84 15.11
C ALA A 42 31.70 21.93 16.39
N LEU A 43 30.37 21.86 16.27
CA LEU A 43 29.46 21.85 17.42
C LEU A 43 29.63 20.60 18.28
N SER A 44 29.74 19.43 17.63
CA SER A 44 30.06 18.15 18.28
C SER A 44 31.38 18.23 19.06
N SER A 45 32.44 18.71 18.41
CA SER A 45 33.76 18.88 19.04
C SER A 45 33.71 19.87 20.21
N TYR A 46 32.97 20.98 20.09
CA TYR A 46 32.81 21.95 21.16
C TYR A 46 32.11 21.35 22.40
N ILE A 47 31.07 20.54 22.20
CA ILE A 47 30.37 19.85 23.31
C ILE A 47 31.32 18.88 24.03
N VAL A 48 32.20 18.19 23.30
CA VAL A 48 33.12 17.21 23.91
C VAL A 48 34.29 17.87 24.64
N PHE A 49 34.83 18.98 24.11
CA PHE A 49 36.08 19.56 24.62
C PHE A 49 35.90 20.78 25.53
N PHE A 50 34.83 21.55 25.36
CA PHE A 50 34.64 22.83 26.06
C PHE A 50 33.38 22.88 26.93
N ALA A 51 32.33 22.12 26.59
CA ALA A 51 31.22 21.89 27.51
C ALA A 51 31.59 20.76 28.48
N GLY A 52 32.35 21.11 29.52
CA GLY A 52 32.71 20.16 30.58
C GLY A 52 31.46 19.44 31.11
N PRO A 53 31.42 18.09 31.19
CA PRO A 53 30.28 17.38 31.72
C PRO A 53 30.27 17.59 33.24
N SER A 54 29.36 18.44 33.73
CA SER A 54 28.94 18.37 35.13
C SER A 54 28.02 17.15 35.30
N LEU A 55 28.57 15.95 35.09
CA LEU A 55 27.95 14.69 35.49
C LEU A 55 28.35 14.45 36.93
N SER A 56 27.60 15.04 37.86
CA SER A 56 27.62 14.59 39.25
C SER A 56 27.10 13.16 39.29
N THR A 57 28.01 12.20 39.37
CA THR A 57 27.72 10.83 39.75
C THR A 57 27.32 10.84 41.22
N ALA A 58 26.01 10.92 41.48
CA ALA A 58 25.49 10.56 42.79
C ALA A 58 25.87 9.10 43.05
N PRO A 59 26.55 8.76 44.15
CA PRO A 59 26.77 7.37 44.48
C PRO A 59 25.41 6.76 44.79
N LEU A 60 24.93 5.89 43.90
CA LEU A 60 23.88 4.93 44.18
C LEU A 60 24.35 4.06 45.35
N ALA A 61 23.97 4.45 46.56
CA ALA A 61 24.05 3.60 47.72
C ALA A 61 23.08 2.43 47.51
N LEU A 62 23.60 1.32 46.99
CA LEU A 62 22.96 0.01 47.11
C LEU A 62 22.93 -0.37 48.59
N ARG A 63 22.00 0.21 49.35
CA ARG A 63 21.61 -0.35 50.65
C ARG A 63 20.73 -1.56 50.41
N ARG A 64 21.40 -2.70 50.24
CA ARG A 64 20.80 -4.03 50.22
C ARG A 64 20.33 -4.37 51.63
N GLN A 65 19.02 -4.50 51.80
CA GLN A 65 18.41 -5.51 52.68
C GLN A 65 16.96 -5.77 52.24
N PRO A 66 16.72 -6.78 51.38
CA PRO A 66 15.38 -7.32 51.19
C PRO A 66 15.05 -8.23 52.38
N HIS A 67 13.98 -7.90 53.09
CA HIS A 67 13.28 -8.84 53.97
C HIS A 67 12.21 -9.54 53.10
N PRO A 68 12.13 -10.88 53.06
CA PRO A 68 11.49 -11.58 51.94
C PRO A 68 9.95 -11.53 51.92
N ASP A 69 9.27 -11.04 52.97
CA ASP A 69 7.83 -11.30 53.12
C ASP A 69 6.91 -10.07 53.14
N ARG A 70 7.39 -8.87 52.77
CA ARG A 70 6.51 -7.69 52.68
C ARG A 70 6.73 -6.86 51.41
N PRO A 71 5.73 -6.77 50.51
CA PRO A 71 5.80 -5.86 49.38
C PRO A 71 5.97 -4.43 49.89
N SER A 72 6.84 -3.68 49.23
CA SER A 72 7.10 -2.27 49.58
C SER A 72 5.83 -1.42 49.52
N ALA A 73 5.79 -0.29 50.23
CA ALA A 73 4.60 0.56 50.31
C ALA A 73 4.09 1.02 48.93
N TRP A 74 5.01 1.27 47.98
CA TRP A 74 4.65 1.62 46.61
C TRP A 74 4.19 0.40 45.80
N GLN A 75 4.74 -0.81 46.04
CA GLN A 75 4.23 -2.04 45.42
C GLN A 75 2.83 -2.37 45.91
N GLN A 76 2.56 -2.22 47.20
CA GLN A 76 1.22 -2.39 47.76
C GLN A 76 0.25 -1.36 47.19
N PHE A 77 0.67 -0.09 47.08
CA PHE A 77 -0.15 0.94 46.44
C PHE A 77 -0.41 0.61 44.97
N ALA A 78 0.61 0.20 44.21
CA ALA A 78 0.46 -0.19 42.81
C ALA A 78 -0.44 -1.42 42.63
N MET A 79 -0.32 -2.42 43.51
CA MET A 79 -1.19 -3.61 43.51
C MET A 79 -2.61 -3.29 43.91
N ASN A 80 -2.83 -2.42 44.90
CA ASN A 80 -4.16 -1.98 45.32
C ASN A 80 -4.81 -1.09 44.25
N TYR A 81 -4.04 -0.22 43.61
CA TYR A 81 -4.49 0.58 42.48
C TYR A 81 -4.84 -0.32 41.31
N ALA A 82 -3.95 -1.25 40.92
CA ALA A 82 -4.21 -2.23 39.87
C ALA A 82 -5.44 -3.08 40.19
N ALA A 83 -5.59 -3.63 41.41
CA ALA A 83 -6.74 -4.43 41.81
C ALA A 83 -8.06 -3.63 41.81
N LYS A 84 -8.01 -2.35 42.25
CA LYS A 84 -9.17 -1.45 42.24
C LYS A 84 -9.68 -1.15 40.84
N TYR A 85 -8.78 -1.10 39.85
CA TYR A 85 -9.12 -0.84 38.46
C TYR A 85 -9.04 -2.07 37.54
N ALA A 86 -8.65 -3.24 38.05
CA ALA A 86 -8.54 -4.48 37.27
C ALA A 86 -9.92 -4.97 36.80
N GLY A 87 -10.95 -4.85 37.66
CA GLY A 87 -12.33 -5.16 37.27
C GLY A 87 -12.85 -4.21 36.17
N SER A 88 -12.50 -2.92 36.23
CA SER A 88 -12.93 -1.94 35.23
C SER A 88 -12.11 -1.99 33.94
N ALA A 89 -10.85 -2.41 33.98
CA ALA A 89 -9.98 -2.51 32.80
C ALA A 89 -10.26 -3.77 31.98
N VAL A 90 -10.65 -4.88 32.61
CA VAL A 90 -11.02 -6.12 31.91
C VAL A 90 -12.39 -5.96 31.23
N ASP A 91 -13.41 -5.41 31.91
CA ASP A 91 -14.71 -5.13 31.31
C ASP A 91 -14.64 -4.07 30.19
N ALA A 92 -13.81 -3.02 30.35
CA ALA A 92 -13.67 -1.96 29.34
C ALA A 92 -12.86 -2.40 28.10
N THR A 93 -12.13 -3.50 28.16
CA THR A 93 -11.38 -4.03 27.01
C THR A 93 -12.24 -4.98 26.16
N GLU A 94 -13.19 -5.68 26.80
CA GLU A 94 -14.12 -6.59 26.11
C GLU A 94 -15.36 -5.89 25.52
N GLN A 95 -15.75 -4.73 26.03
CA GLN A 95 -16.95 -3.99 25.56
C GLN A 95 -16.68 -2.89 24.53
N ARG A 96 -15.48 -2.80 23.95
CA ARG A 96 -15.26 -1.94 22.78
C ARG A 96 -15.83 -2.64 21.56
N GLN A 97 -17.09 -2.32 21.27
CA GLN A 97 -17.82 -2.81 20.11
C GLN A 97 -16.99 -2.59 18.84
N HIS A 98 -16.47 -3.67 18.27
CA HIS A 98 -15.85 -3.62 16.95
C HIS A 98 -16.91 -3.23 15.92
N VAL A 99 -16.52 -2.41 14.94
CA VAL A 99 -17.40 -2.12 13.80
C VAL A 99 -17.77 -3.42 13.09
N VAL A 100 -19.07 -3.66 12.90
CA VAL A 100 -19.56 -4.80 12.11
C VAL A 100 -19.76 -4.33 10.67
N LEU A 101 -19.07 -4.98 9.73
CA LEU A 101 -19.20 -4.67 8.31
C LEU A 101 -20.42 -5.38 7.72
N ASP A 102 -21.18 -4.67 6.87
CA ASP A 102 -22.14 -5.33 5.99
C ASP A 102 -21.43 -6.05 4.81
N PRO A 103 -22.09 -6.93 4.05
CA PRO A 103 -21.44 -7.67 2.96
C PRO A 103 -20.83 -6.78 1.86
N ALA A 104 -21.41 -5.61 1.59
CA ALA A 104 -20.89 -4.70 0.57
C ALA A 104 -19.64 -3.96 1.07
N GLN A 105 -19.65 -3.55 2.33
CA GLN A 105 -18.50 -2.97 3.03
C GLN A 105 -17.37 -3.99 3.17
N GLU A 106 -17.70 -5.24 3.51
CA GLU A 106 -16.75 -6.34 3.58
C GLU A 106 -16.08 -6.60 2.22
N LEU A 107 -16.86 -6.62 1.14
CA LEU A 107 -16.34 -6.78 -0.22
C LEU A 107 -15.41 -5.62 -0.63
N ALA A 108 -15.78 -4.38 -0.27
CA ALA A 108 -14.97 -3.21 -0.55
C ALA A 108 -13.67 -3.22 0.24
N ALA A 109 -13.72 -3.54 1.53
CA ALA A 109 -12.55 -3.66 2.39
C ALA A 109 -11.61 -4.77 1.91
N LEU A 110 -12.14 -5.94 1.56
CA LEU A 110 -11.36 -7.04 0.98
C LEU A 110 -10.70 -6.63 -0.34
N THR A 111 -11.45 -5.95 -1.21
CA THR A 111 -10.93 -5.46 -2.50
C THR A 111 -9.83 -4.42 -2.29
N ALA A 112 -10.02 -3.48 -1.36
CA ALA A 112 -9.02 -2.47 -1.01
C ALA A 112 -7.76 -3.11 -0.42
N PHE A 113 -7.92 -4.07 0.50
CA PHE A 113 -6.84 -4.85 1.08
C PHE A 113 -6.03 -5.56 -0.03
N MET A 114 -6.68 -6.27 -0.94
CA MET A 114 -5.99 -6.95 -2.05
C MET A 114 -5.35 -5.97 -3.05
N ALA A 115 -5.99 -4.83 -3.32
CA ALA A 115 -5.49 -3.82 -4.24
C ALA A 115 -4.31 -3.01 -3.66
N ALA A 116 -4.22 -2.89 -2.34
CA ALA A 116 -3.21 -2.09 -1.66
C ALA A 116 -1.80 -2.65 -1.88
N LEU A 117 -1.62 -3.97 -1.70
CA LEU A 117 -0.32 -4.63 -1.81
C LEU A 117 -0.45 -6.04 -2.41
N PRO A 118 0.38 -6.43 -3.39
CA PRO A 118 0.33 -7.77 -3.99
C PRO A 118 0.54 -8.92 -2.99
N GLN A 119 1.32 -8.69 -1.94
CA GLN A 119 1.62 -9.67 -0.90
C GLN A 119 0.54 -9.80 0.19
N ASN A 120 -0.53 -9.01 0.13
CA ASN A 120 -1.62 -9.14 1.07
C ASN A 120 -2.32 -10.47 0.83
N VAL A 121 -2.39 -11.32 1.85
CA VAL A 121 -2.91 -12.70 1.81
C VAL A 121 -3.71 -12.94 3.07
N LEU A 122 -4.90 -13.54 2.94
CA LEU A 122 -5.72 -13.90 4.08
C LEU A 122 -5.13 -15.11 4.82
N PRO A 123 -5.13 -15.13 6.16
CA PRO A 123 -4.74 -16.31 6.92
C PRO A 123 -5.64 -17.51 6.60
N THR A 124 -5.05 -18.69 6.41
CA THR A 124 -5.80 -19.93 6.13
C THR A 124 -6.67 -20.41 7.28
N SER A 125 -6.53 -19.80 8.47
CA SER A 125 -7.36 -20.04 9.65
C SER A 125 -8.71 -19.32 9.63
N VAL A 126 -8.92 -18.40 8.68
CA VAL A 126 -10.18 -17.67 8.55
C VAL A 126 -11.28 -18.61 8.06
N ASP A 127 -12.43 -18.60 8.73
CA ASP A 127 -13.62 -19.33 8.29
C ASP A 127 -14.36 -18.53 7.20
N PRO A 128 -14.44 -19.03 5.95
CA PRO A 128 -15.09 -18.32 4.87
C PRO A 128 -16.61 -18.18 5.02
N ALA A 129 -17.25 -19.01 5.86
CA ALA A 129 -18.69 -18.97 6.06
C ALA A 129 -19.13 -17.82 6.97
N GLN A 130 -18.20 -17.20 7.71
CA GLN A 130 -18.46 -16.10 8.62
C GLN A 130 -18.01 -14.76 8.01
N PRO A 131 -18.58 -13.62 8.46
CA PRO A 131 -18.05 -12.30 8.14
C PRO A 131 -16.57 -12.19 8.54
N LEU A 132 -15.77 -11.56 7.68
CA LEU A 132 -14.36 -11.29 7.96
C LEU A 132 -14.22 -10.37 9.18
N ASP A 133 -13.20 -10.64 10.00
CA ASP A 133 -12.80 -9.71 11.06
C ASP A 133 -12.32 -8.40 10.40
N PRO A 134 -12.97 -7.25 10.67
CA PRO A 134 -12.59 -5.97 10.10
C PRO A 134 -11.11 -5.61 10.36
N GLN A 135 -10.52 -6.08 11.47
CA GLN A 135 -9.11 -5.83 11.80
C GLN A 135 -8.12 -6.53 10.85
N LEU A 136 -8.56 -7.53 10.08
CA LEU A 136 -7.71 -8.23 9.12
C LEU A 136 -7.57 -7.49 7.78
N VAL A 137 -8.60 -6.74 7.41
CA VAL A 137 -8.70 -6.09 6.08
C VAL A 137 -8.59 -4.58 6.14
N LEU A 138 -8.87 -3.96 7.28
CA LEU A 138 -8.75 -2.52 7.50
C LEU A 138 -7.43 -2.18 8.20
N ASP A 139 -6.86 -1.03 7.86
CA ASP A 139 -5.58 -0.54 8.36
C ASP A 139 -5.69 0.43 9.55
N PHE A 140 -6.91 0.73 10.00
CA PHE A 140 -7.20 1.63 11.12
C PHE A 140 -7.79 0.90 12.34
N ASP A 141 -7.89 1.60 13.47
CA ASP A 141 -8.47 1.04 14.69
C ASP A 141 -10.00 0.95 14.59
N THR A 142 -10.51 -0.26 14.33
CA THR A 142 -11.94 -0.55 14.18
C THR A 142 -12.74 -0.44 15.48
N ARG A 143 -12.09 -0.10 16.60
CA ARG A 143 -12.73 0.19 17.89
C ARG A 143 -12.77 1.68 18.20
N SER A 144 -12.28 2.54 17.29
CA SER A 144 -12.33 3.98 17.44
C SER A 144 -13.80 4.46 17.40
N PRO A 145 -14.17 5.54 18.12
CA PRO A 145 -15.53 6.11 18.04
C PRO A 145 -15.92 6.60 16.63
N GLY A 146 -14.95 6.82 15.73
CA GLY A 146 -15.15 7.26 14.35
C GLY A 146 -15.01 6.16 13.31
N ALA A 147 -14.80 4.90 13.73
CA ALA A 147 -14.48 3.80 12.84
C ALA A 147 -15.56 3.57 11.76
N SER A 148 -16.83 3.84 12.05
CA SER A 148 -17.93 3.73 11.08
C SER A 148 -17.78 4.71 9.92
N ASP A 149 -17.36 5.95 10.21
CA ASP A 149 -17.15 6.98 9.20
C ASP A 149 -15.90 6.64 8.36
N GLU A 150 -14.85 6.15 9.01
CA GLU A 150 -13.63 5.66 8.35
C GLU A 150 -13.94 4.50 7.38
N VAL A 151 -14.84 3.57 7.75
CA VAL A 151 -15.30 2.51 6.83
C VAL A 151 -15.94 3.10 5.58
N VAL A 152 -16.80 4.11 5.72
CA VAL A 152 -17.47 4.75 4.57
C VAL A 152 -16.44 5.38 3.62
N GLU A 153 -15.41 6.03 4.17
CA GLU A 153 -14.30 6.57 3.38
C GLU A 153 -13.52 5.47 2.66
N VAL A 154 -13.18 4.38 3.35
CA VAL A 154 -12.48 3.23 2.74
C VAL A 154 -13.30 2.62 1.60
N VAL A 155 -14.61 2.44 1.78
CA VAL A 155 -15.50 1.91 0.74
C VAL A 155 -15.52 2.83 -0.48
N HIS A 156 -15.68 4.14 -0.26
CA HIS A 156 -15.65 5.12 -1.33
C HIS A 156 -14.31 5.08 -2.08
N ASP A 157 -13.18 5.08 -1.35
CA ASP A 157 -11.84 5.05 -1.93
C ASP A 157 -11.56 3.76 -2.70
N ALA A 158 -12.04 2.61 -2.19
CA ALA A 158 -11.89 1.31 -2.83
C ALA A 158 -12.46 1.33 -4.25
N TRP A 159 -13.70 1.80 -4.41
CA TRP A 159 -14.40 1.83 -5.69
C TRP A 159 -14.01 3.01 -6.56
N HIS A 160 -13.61 4.14 -5.97
CA HIS A 160 -13.08 5.26 -6.74
C HIS A 160 -11.75 4.92 -7.41
N ARG A 161 -10.86 4.23 -6.69
CA ARG A 161 -9.55 3.80 -7.23
C ARG A 161 -9.67 2.58 -8.14
N ASN A 162 -10.61 1.68 -7.85
CA ASN A 162 -10.83 0.43 -8.56
C ASN A 162 -12.29 0.33 -9.05
N PRO A 163 -12.72 1.16 -10.02
CA PRO A 163 -14.10 1.18 -10.48
C PRO A 163 -14.50 -0.09 -11.23
N VAL A 164 -13.54 -0.82 -11.79
CA VAL A 164 -13.75 -2.11 -12.47
C VAL A 164 -12.76 -3.11 -11.93
N VAL A 165 -13.27 -4.17 -11.30
CA VAL A 165 -12.49 -5.23 -10.64
C VAL A 165 -12.87 -6.58 -11.21
N LEU A 166 -11.87 -7.40 -11.54
CA LEU A 166 -12.04 -8.74 -12.05
C LEU A 166 -11.34 -9.74 -11.12
N PHE A 167 -12.08 -10.71 -10.61
CA PHE A 167 -11.50 -11.90 -9.98
C PHE A 167 -11.54 -13.04 -11.00
N THR A 168 -10.38 -13.53 -11.39
CA THR A 168 -10.22 -14.46 -12.53
C THR A 168 -9.41 -15.68 -12.17
N LYS A 169 -9.53 -16.72 -13.02
CA LYS A 169 -8.65 -17.87 -13.01
C LYS A 169 -7.63 -17.73 -14.14
N SER A 170 -6.34 -17.75 -13.83
CA SER A 170 -5.22 -17.50 -14.73
C SER A 170 -5.29 -18.32 -16.03
N ARG A 171 -5.59 -19.62 -15.92
CA ARG A 171 -5.66 -20.55 -17.08
C ARG A 171 -7.08 -20.86 -17.59
N SER A 172 -8.08 -20.04 -17.28
CA SER A 172 -9.45 -20.25 -17.77
C SER A 172 -9.71 -19.52 -19.10
N SER A 173 -10.31 -20.22 -20.08
CA SER A 173 -10.73 -19.61 -21.35
C SER A 173 -11.77 -18.52 -21.13
N VAL A 174 -12.72 -18.77 -20.23
CA VAL A 174 -13.80 -17.87 -19.85
C VAL A 174 -13.24 -16.58 -19.22
N SER A 175 -12.24 -16.70 -18.34
CA SER A 175 -11.55 -15.54 -17.78
C SER A 175 -10.78 -14.74 -18.83
N ARG A 176 -10.16 -15.40 -19.82
CA ARG A 176 -9.46 -14.71 -20.92
C ARG A 176 -10.42 -13.95 -21.82
N GLU A 177 -11.61 -14.50 -22.07
CA GLU A 177 -12.68 -13.80 -22.82
C GLU A 177 -13.11 -12.54 -22.08
N LEU A 178 -13.40 -12.63 -20.77
CA LEU A 178 -13.79 -11.47 -19.97
C LEU A 178 -12.73 -10.38 -19.96
N LYS A 179 -11.46 -10.75 -19.71
CA LYS A 179 -10.33 -9.81 -19.73
C LYS A 179 -10.25 -9.08 -21.07
N ALA A 180 -10.40 -9.81 -22.19
CA ALA A 180 -10.37 -9.23 -23.53
C ALA A 180 -11.51 -8.21 -23.76
N TYR A 181 -12.73 -8.49 -23.28
CA TYR A 181 -13.85 -7.54 -23.38
C TYR A 181 -13.57 -6.23 -22.63
N ILE A 182 -13.07 -6.32 -21.39
CA ILE A 182 -12.77 -5.13 -20.59
C ILE A 182 -11.55 -4.37 -21.13
N ASP A 183 -10.50 -5.08 -21.58
CA ASP A 183 -9.33 -4.47 -22.22
C ASP A 183 -9.69 -3.68 -23.47
N ALA A 184 -10.62 -4.20 -24.28
CA ALA A 184 -11.08 -3.52 -25.49
C ALA A 184 -11.73 -2.15 -25.21
N LEU A 185 -12.24 -1.93 -23.99
CA LEU A 185 -12.82 -0.65 -23.56
C LEU A 185 -11.76 0.42 -23.24
N ASN A 186 -10.48 0.07 -23.14
CA ASN A 186 -9.37 1.02 -22.92
C ASN A 186 -9.61 1.97 -21.73
N LEU A 187 -10.06 1.41 -20.60
CA LEU A 187 -10.52 2.16 -19.42
C LEU A 187 -9.45 3.02 -18.75
N LYS A 188 -9.86 4.17 -18.20
CA LYS A 188 -9.07 4.98 -17.27
C LYS A 188 -9.90 5.31 -16.01
N PRO A 189 -9.48 4.92 -14.79
CA PRO A 189 -8.29 4.12 -14.47
C PRO A 189 -8.37 2.71 -15.08
N ALA A 190 -7.23 2.00 -15.04
CA ALA A 190 -7.19 0.65 -15.57
C ALA A 190 -8.03 -0.31 -14.71
N GLN A 191 -8.54 -1.38 -15.33
CA GLN A 191 -9.23 -2.41 -14.57
C GLN A 191 -8.24 -3.13 -13.64
N THR A 192 -8.70 -3.44 -12.43
CA THR A 192 -7.94 -4.19 -11.43
C THR A 192 -8.24 -5.66 -11.60
N VAL A 193 -7.20 -6.48 -11.76
CA VAL A 193 -7.34 -7.91 -12.04
C VAL A 193 -6.63 -8.71 -10.96
N PHE A 194 -7.36 -9.65 -10.36
CA PHE A 194 -6.84 -10.59 -9.38
C PHE A 194 -6.94 -12.01 -9.93
N ASP A 195 -5.79 -12.63 -10.22
CA ASP A 195 -5.71 -14.05 -10.57
C ASP A 195 -5.74 -14.88 -9.28
N VAL A 196 -6.96 -15.23 -8.85
CA VAL A 196 -7.20 -15.78 -7.50
C VAL A 196 -6.70 -17.21 -7.33
N ASP A 197 -6.51 -17.96 -8.42
CA ASP A 197 -6.03 -19.35 -8.40
C ASP A 197 -4.52 -19.48 -8.21
N GLU A 198 -3.78 -18.39 -8.37
CA GLU A 198 -2.31 -18.37 -8.18
C GLU A 198 -1.91 -17.92 -6.78
N ARG A 199 -2.88 -17.64 -5.90
CA ARG A 199 -2.63 -17.09 -4.55
C ARG A 199 -2.61 -18.17 -3.48
N ASP A 200 -1.88 -17.92 -2.40
CA ASP A 200 -1.79 -18.85 -1.28
C ASP A 200 -3.10 -18.96 -0.48
N ASP A 201 -3.92 -17.91 -0.47
CA ASP A 201 -5.21 -17.83 0.22
C ASP A 201 -6.40 -18.33 -0.60
N THR A 202 -6.17 -18.97 -1.75
CA THR A 202 -7.22 -19.43 -2.68
C THR A 202 -8.34 -20.21 -1.97
N SER A 203 -7.99 -21.09 -1.03
CA SER A 203 -8.94 -21.97 -0.33
C SER A 203 -9.96 -21.23 0.52
N VAL A 204 -9.63 -20.03 1.00
CA VAL A 204 -10.50 -19.20 1.84
C VAL A 204 -11.09 -18.06 1.03
N LEU A 205 -10.30 -17.45 0.14
CA LEU A 205 -10.70 -16.30 -0.66
C LEU A 205 -11.86 -16.62 -1.62
N ILE A 206 -11.79 -17.73 -2.37
CA ILE A 206 -12.84 -18.08 -3.34
C ILE A 206 -14.21 -18.26 -2.67
N PRO A 207 -14.33 -19.07 -1.59
CA PRO A 207 -15.60 -19.18 -0.87
C PRO A 207 -16.12 -17.85 -0.31
N ILE A 208 -15.24 -16.96 0.19
CA ILE A 208 -15.65 -15.62 0.64
C ILE A 208 -16.23 -14.81 -0.53
N LEU A 209 -15.55 -14.78 -1.68
CA LEU A 209 -16.03 -14.06 -2.85
C LEU A 209 -17.42 -14.56 -3.29
N TYR A 210 -17.66 -15.88 -3.27
CA TYR A 210 -18.96 -16.46 -3.57
C TYR A 210 -20.03 -16.06 -2.54
N ARG A 211 -19.70 -16.06 -1.24
CA ARG A 211 -20.60 -15.59 -0.19
C ARG A 211 -20.98 -14.11 -0.37
N LEU A 212 -20.01 -13.26 -0.69
CA LEU A 212 -20.21 -11.81 -0.79
C LEU A 212 -20.92 -11.37 -2.07
N THR A 213 -20.65 -12.05 -3.18
CA THR A 213 -21.19 -11.67 -4.50
C THR A 213 -22.42 -12.48 -4.92
N GLY A 214 -22.64 -13.64 -4.29
CA GLY A 214 -23.65 -14.62 -4.71
C GLY A 214 -23.26 -15.40 -5.97
N ALA A 215 -22.07 -15.17 -6.53
CA ALA A 215 -21.56 -15.93 -7.67
C ALA A 215 -21.27 -17.39 -7.26
N THR A 216 -21.42 -18.31 -8.21
CA THR A 216 -21.14 -19.74 -8.02
C THR A 216 -19.83 -20.17 -8.66
N GLU A 217 -19.30 -19.38 -9.60
CA GLU A 217 -18.07 -19.66 -10.33
C GLU A 217 -17.27 -18.40 -10.68
N LEU A 218 -16.00 -18.61 -11.04
CA LEU A 218 -15.13 -17.58 -11.60
C LEU A 218 -15.21 -17.61 -13.14
N PRO A 219 -15.11 -16.45 -13.82
CA PRO A 219 -14.69 -15.15 -13.29
C PRO A 219 -15.83 -14.31 -12.69
N ILE A 220 -15.49 -13.43 -11.74
CA ILE A 220 -16.41 -12.44 -11.15
C ILE A 220 -16.03 -11.06 -11.66
N LEU A 221 -17.00 -10.35 -12.27
CA LEU A 221 -16.86 -8.94 -12.66
C LEU A 221 -17.60 -8.05 -11.68
N LEU A 222 -16.88 -7.12 -11.04
CA LEU A 222 -17.45 -6.05 -10.25
C LEU A 222 -17.29 -4.70 -10.96
N VAL A 223 -18.36 -3.91 -10.98
CA VAL A 223 -18.37 -2.53 -11.48
C VAL A 223 -18.97 -1.65 -10.40
N GLY A 224 -18.19 -0.69 -9.88
CA GLY A 224 -18.60 0.19 -8.79
C GLY A 224 -19.00 -0.55 -7.51
N GLY A 225 -18.41 -1.72 -7.25
CA GLY A 225 -18.73 -2.58 -6.10
C GLY A 225 -19.92 -3.52 -6.28
N HIS A 226 -20.55 -3.54 -7.45
CA HIS A 226 -21.67 -4.43 -7.73
C HIS A 226 -21.29 -5.57 -8.67
N TYR A 227 -21.76 -6.78 -8.35
CA TYR A 227 -21.64 -7.94 -9.23
C TYR A 227 -22.50 -7.76 -10.48
N VAL A 228 -21.87 -7.83 -11.65
CA VAL A 228 -22.53 -7.62 -12.94
C VAL A 228 -23.31 -8.85 -13.41
N GLY A 229 -22.90 -10.04 -12.99
CA GLY A 229 -23.49 -11.32 -13.40
C GLY A 229 -22.51 -12.21 -14.15
N ASP A 230 -23.01 -13.38 -14.55
CA ASP A 230 -22.24 -14.41 -15.24
C ASP A 230 -21.85 -13.97 -16.66
N MET A 231 -21.00 -14.75 -17.32
CA MET A 231 -20.44 -14.37 -18.62
C MET A 231 -21.45 -14.15 -19.73
N ASP A 232 -22.57 -14.87 -19.74
CA ASP A 232 -23.63 -14.64 -20.71
C ASP A 232 -24.36 -13.31 -20.47
N ALA A 233 -24.52 -12.90 -19.21
CA ALA A 233 -25.03 -11.58 -18.85
C ALA A 233 -24.04 -10.48 -19.23
N VAL A 234 -22.74 -10.68 -19.01
CA VAL A 234 -21.71 -9.72 -19.46
C VAL A 234 -21.71 -9.60 -20.99
N ARG A 235 -21.87 -10.70 -21.72
CA ARG A 235 -21.94 -10.69 -23.19
C ARG A 235 -23.16 -9.92 -23.69
N SER A 236 -24.33 -10.09 -23.06
CA SER A 236 -25.53 -9.34 -23.44
C SER A 236 -25.39 -7.83 -23.16
N LEU A 237 -24.82 -7.46 -22.01
CA LEU A 237 -24.54 -6.06 -21.65
C LEU A 237 -23.48 -5.42 -22.56
N GLN A 238 -22.50 -6.21 -23.02
CA GLN A 238 -21.51 -5.76 -23.98
C GLN A 238 -22.14 -5.47 -25.35
N GLN A 239 -23.03 -6.34 -25.81
CA GLN A 239 -23.74 -6.20 -27.09
C GLN A 239 -24.76 -5.04 -27.08
N SER A 240 -25.47 -4.85 -25.96
CA SER A 240 -26.40 -3.74 -25.79
C SER A 240 -25.70 -2.38 -25.63
N GLY A 241 -24.41 -2.39 -25.27
CA GLY A 241 -23.63 -1.20 -24.94
C GLY A 241 -23.83 -0.70 -23.51
N GLU A 242 -24.72 -1.33 -22.74
CA GLU A 242 -25.02 -0.98 -21.34
C GLU A 242 -23.81 -1.18 -20.43
N LEU A 243 -22.94 -2.15 -20.73
CA LEU A 243 -21.68 -2.35 -20.00
C LEU A 243 -20.82 -1.08 -19.97
N LYS A 244 -20.77 -0.32 -21.07
CA LYS A 244 -20.04 0.95 -21.13
C LYS A 244 -20.68 2.01 -20.24
N SER A 245 -22.01 2.03 -20.19
CA SER A 245 -22.78 2.94 -19.33
C SER A 245 -22.48 2.66 -17.86
N LEU A 246 -22.56 1.39 -17.44
CA LEU A 246 -22.24 0.96 -16.07
C LEU A 246 -20.83 1.36 -15.66
N VAL A 247 -19.84 1.07 -16.50
CA VAL A 247 -18.43 1.41 -16.25
C VAL A 247 -18.22 2.92 -16.14
N THR A 248 -18.91 3.69 -16.98
CA THR A 248 -18.84 5.17 -16.95
C THR A 248 -19.48 5.73 -15.67
N SER A 249 -20.63 5.20 -15.27
CA SER A 249 -21.33 5.56 -14.03
C SER A 249 -20.50 5.22 -12.79
N ALA A 250 -19.71 4.14 -12.82
CA ALA A 250 -18.77 3.79 -11.76
C ALA A 250 -17.52 4.68 -11.69
N GLY A 251 -17.34 5.62 -12.63
CA GLY A 251 -16.23 6.59 -12.62
C GLY A 251 -15.07 6.26 -13.55
N ALA A 252 -15.14 5.17 -14.33
CA ALA A 252 -14.11 4.85 -15.33
C ALA A 252 -14.44 5.44 -16.71
N THR A 253 -13.46 6.08 -17.33
CA THR A 253 -13.60 6.64 -18.69
C THR A 253 -13.26 5.61 -19.75
N VAL A 254 -14.22 5.29 -20.62
CA VAL A 254 -14.02 4.44 -21.81
C VAL A 254 -13.14 5.16 -22.84
N ASP A 255 -12.23 4.43 -23.50
CA ASP A 255 -11.21 4.96 -24.42
C ASP A 255 -10.23 5.97 -23.80
N GLY A 256 -10.22 6.10 -22.46
CA GLY A 256 -9.35 7.02 -21.73
C GLY A 256 -7.85 6.70 -21.83
N ARG A 257 -7.47 5.46 -22.18
CA ARG A 257 -6.07 5.06 -22.43
C ARG A 257 -5.57 5.33 -23.85
N ARG A 258 -6.43 5.69 -24.81
CA ARG A 258 -5.97 5.96 -26.19
C ARG A 258 -5.12 7.24 -26.22
N ARG A 259 -3.83 7.11 -26.55
CA ARG A 259 -2.94 8.27 -26.80
C ARG A 259 -3.56 9.13 -27.90
N LYS A 260 -3.75 10.43 -27.63
CA LYS A 260 -4.16 11.42 -28.62
C LYS A 260 -3.14 11.39 -29.76
N LYS A 261 -3.49 10.78 -30.89
CA LYS A 261 -2.63 10.69 -32.08
C LYS A 261 -2.32 12.13 -32.50
N GLY A 262 -1.06 12.53 -32.36
CA GLY A 262 -0.60 13.87 -32.70
C GLY A 262 -1.03 14.20 -34.13
N ARG A 263 -1.86 15.22 -34.27
CA ARG A 263 -2.22 15.77 -35.57
C ARG A 263 -1.03 16.62 -36.01
N ASN A 264 -0.09 16.00 -36.72
CA ASN A 264 0.97 16.74 -37.40
C ASN A 264 0.29 17.59 -38.47
N HIS A 265 0.36 18.91 -38.29
CA HIS A 265 0.03 19.91 -39.30
C HIS A 265 1.28 20.21 -40.13
#